data_AF-A0A4Q7IZJ3-F1
#
_entry.id   AF-A0A4Q7IZJ3-F1
#
_cell.length_a   1.000
_cell.length_b   1.000
_cell.length_c   1.000
_cell.angle_alpha   90.00
_cell.angle_beta   90.00
_cell.angle_gamma   90.00
#
_symmetry.space_group_name_H-M   'P 1'
#
loop_
_entity.id
_entity.type
_entity.pdbx_description
1 polymer ?
#
loop_
_entity_poly.entity_id
_entity_poly.type
_entity_poly.pdbx_seq_one_letter_code
_entity_poly.pdbx_strand_id
1 'polypeptide(L)' 'MDSPEDTLGLTVTAEVARQVRRWRAEPAGMTWREIATEADAVWGTDSAGDQRFGMALCEASAKVLGEDPAAEPWN' A
#
# COMPACT_ATOMS: atom_id res chain seq x y z
N MET A 1 10.13 8.56 -17.86
CA MET A 1 10.41 8.50 -16.42
C MET A 1 9.16 7.90 -15.82
N ASP A 2 9.15 6.60 -15.57
CA ASP A 2 8.05 5.94 -14.84
C ASP A 2 8.17 6.39 -13.39
N SER A 3 7.30 7.31 -12.98
CA SER A 3 7.12 7.62 -11.57
C SER A 3 6.43 6.42 -10.92
N PRO A 4 6.82 6.01 -9.70
CA PRO A 4 6.20 4.89 -9.00
C PRO A 4 4.70 5.09 -8.70
N GLU A 5 4.19 6.30 -8.94
CA GLU A 5 2.79 6.71 -8.79
C GLU A 5 1.91 6.24 -9.95
N ASP A 6 2.47 6.09 -11.17
CA ASP A 6 1.71 5.65 -12.35
C ASP A 6 1.39 4.14 -12.31
N THR A 7 2.18 3.36 -11.56
CA THR A 7 2.05 1.89 -11.51
C THR A 7 0.88 1.42 -10.64
N LEU A 8 0.37 2.26 -9.73
CA LEU A 8 -0.68 1.87 -8.79
C LEU A 8 -2.10 2.06 -9.34
N GLY A 9 -2.29 2.84 -10.41
CA GLY A 9 -3.64 3.23 -10.86
C GLY A 9 -4.49 3.91 -9.77
N LEU A 10 -3.85 4.34 -8.67
CA LEU A 10 -4.46 4.87 -7.47
C LEU A 10 -3.63 6.06 -6.98
N THR A 11 -4.28 7.20 -6.76
CA THR A 11 -3.64 8.33 -6.10
C THR A 11 -3.52 8.06 -4.60
N VAL A 12 -2.30 7.84 -4.12
CA VAL A 12 -2.03 7.59 -2.69
C VAL A 12 -2.09 8.90 -1.93
N THR A 13 -3.26 9.22 -1.37
CA THR A 13 -3.45 10.38 -0.48
C THR A 13 -3.02 10.03 0.95
N ALA A 14 -2.91 11.04 1.82
CA ALA A 14 -2.65 10.81 3.24
C ALA A 14 -3.72 9.94 3.93
N GLU A 15 -4.97 9.97 3.44
CA GLU A 15 -6.05 9.12 3.95
C GLU A 15 -5.83 7.65 3.56
N VAL A 16 -5.55 7.40 2.27
CA VAL A 16 -5.19 6.07 1.75
C VAL A 16 -4.00 5.53 2.52
N ALA A 17 -2.94 6.33 2.66
CA ALA A 17 -1.72 5.92 3.34
C ALA A 17 -1.97 5.53 4.81
N ARG A 18 -2.81 6.27 5.55
CA ARG A 18 -3.19 5.90 6.92
C ARG A 18 -4.04 4.62 6.97
N GLN A 19 -4.86 4.35 5.95
CA GLN A 19 -5.62 3.10 5.87
C GLN A 19 -4.68 1.91 5.63
N VAL A 20 -3.76 2.00 4.66
CA VAL A 20 -2.77 0.95 4.39
C VAL A 20 -1.87 0.72 5.62
N ARG A 21 -1.47 1.80 6.30
CA ARG A 21 -0.72 1.70 7.56
C ARG A 21 -1.49 0.92 8.63
N ARG A 22 -2.80 1.12 8.74
CA ARG A 22 -3.64 0.36 9.68
C ARG A 22 -3.64 -1.11 9.33
N TRP A 23 -3.84 -1.48 8.07
CA TRP A 23 -3.79 -2.87 7.62
C TRP A 23 -2.47 -3.57 7.96
N ARG A 24 -1.33 -2.87 7.85
CA ARG A 24 -0.02 -3.37 8.27
C ARG A 24 0.17 -3.43 9.78
N ALA A 25 -0.32 -2.43 10.52
CA ALA A 25 -0.09 -2.29 11.95
C ALA A 25 -1.03 -3.12 12.85
N GLU A 26 -2.02 -3.82 12.29
CA GLU A 26 -2.87 -4.72 13.07
C GLU A 26 -2.05 -5.89 13.66
N PRO A 27 -2.46 -6.49 14.80
CA PRO A 27 -1.68 -7.51 15.51
C PRO A 27 -1.31 -8.75 14.68
N ALA A 28 -2.07 -9.02 13.60
CA ALA A 28 -1.77 -10.08 12.65
C ALA A 28 -1.15 -9.58 11.33
N GLY A 29 -1.17 -8.27 11.06
CA GLY A 29 -0.59 -7.58 9.90
C GLY A 29 -0.94 -8.19 8.54
N MET A 30 -1.71 -7.49 7.71
CA MET A 30 -1.98 -7.98 6.35
C MET A 30 -0.66 -8.14 5.57
N THR A 31 -0.55 -9.25 4.85
CA THR A 31 0.53 -9.46 3.88
C THR A 31 0.36 -8.51 2.70
N TRP A 32 1.44 -8.27 1.93
CA TRP A 32 1.35 -7.40 0.75
C TRP A 32 0.33 -7.91 -0.29
N ARG A 33 0.12 -9.23 -0.39
CA ARG A 33 -0.88 -9.81 -1.29
C ARG A 33 -2.31 -9.52 -0.84
N GLU A 34 -2.55 -9.58 0.46
CA GLU A 34 -3.85 -9.23 1.05
C GLU A 34 -4.11 -7.73 0.91
N ILE A 35 -3.11 -6.88 1.10
CA ILE A 35 -3.22 -5.43 0.89
C ILE A 35 -3.61 -5.12 -0.56
N ALA A 36 -3.01 -5.81 -1.54
CA ALA A 36 -3.38 -5.64 -2.94
C ALA A 36 -4.83 -6.07 -3.21
N THR A 37 -5.24 -7.22 -2.67
CA THR A 37 -6.63 -7.71 -2.78
C THR A 37 -7.63 -6.75 -2.12
N GLU A 38 -7.29 -6.23 -0.95
CA GLU A 38 -8.14 -5.29 -0.21
C GLU A 38 -8.18 -3.93 -0.93
N ALA A 39 -7.08 -3.49 -1.53
CA ALA A 39 -7.05 -2.29 -2.37
C ALA A 39 -7.98 -2.43 -3.59
N ASP A 40 -8.02 -3.60 -4.23
CA ASP A 40 -8.96 -3.88 -5.32
C ASP A 40 -10.41 -3.80 -4.82
N ALA A 41 -10.69 -4.36 -3.64
CA ALA A 41 -12.02 -4.36 -3.04
C ALA A 41 -12.49 -2.97 -2.58
N VAL A 42 -11.60 -2.17 -2.00
CA VAL A 42 -11.93 -0.87 -1.39
C VAL A 42 -11.85 0.28 -2.39
N TRP A 43 -10.85 0.27 -3.28
CA TRP A 43 -10.57 1.37 -4.21
C TRP A 43 -10.75 0.99 -5.68
N GLY A 44 -11.04 -0.28 -6.00
CA GLY A 44 -11.26 -0.72 -7.38
C GLY A 44 -9.99 -0.74 -8.22
N THR A 45 -8.84 -0.98 -7.60
CA THR A 45 -7.58 -1.13 -8.32
C THR A 45 -7.57 -2.43 -9.14
N ASP A 46 -6.76 -2.46 -10.21
CA ASP A 46 -6.59 -3.64 -11.07
C ASP A 46 -5.37 -4.47 -10.64
N SER A 47 -5.05 -4.52 -9.34
CA SER A 47 -3.85 -5.23 -8.88
C SER A 47 -4.01 -6.75 -8.98
N ALA A 48 -5.25 -7.25 -8.96
CA ALA A 48 -5.61 -8.66 -8.90
C ALA A 48 -4.89 -9.42 -7.76
N GLY A 49 -4.64 -8.74 -6.64
CA GLY A 49 -3.85 -9.28 -5.54
C GLY A 49 -2.37 -9.49 -5.86
N ASP A 50 -1.77 -8.70 -6.75
CA ASP A 50 -0.33 -8.76 -7.03
C ASP A 50 0.47 -8.29 -5.80
N GLN A 51 1.36 -9.15 -5.32
CA GLN A 51 2.25 -8.83 -4.21
C GLN A 51 3.12 -7.59 -4.48
N ARG A 52 3.58 -7.39 -5.72
CA ARG A 52 4.40 -6.22 -6.09
C ARG A 52 3.61 -4.93 -5.99
N PHE A 53 2.33 -4.98 -6.33
CA PHE A 53 1.42 -3.86 -6.15
C PHE A 53 1.28 -3.52 -4.66
N GLY A 54 1.02 -4.52 -3.82
CA GLY A 54 0.93 -4.32 -2.37
C GLY A 54 2.19 -3.73 -1.75
N MET A 55 3.38 -4.18 -2.19
CA MET A 55 4.65 -3.60 -1.80
C MET A 55 4.76 -2.13 -2.20
N ALA A 56 4.50 -1.83 -3.47
CA ALA A 56 4.56 -0.46 -3.98
C ALA A 56 3.56 0.46 -3.26
N LEU A 57 2.38 -0.06 -2.91
CA LEU A 57 1.36 0.68 -2.16
C LEU A 57 1.81 0.96 -0.73
N CYS A 58 2.43 0.00 -0.04
CA CYS A 58 3.05 0.22 1.27
C CYS A 58 4.18 1.26 1.20
N GLU A 59 5.08 1.15 0.22
CA GLU A 59 6.17 2.10 0.05
C GLU A 59 5.68 3.53 -0.24
N ALA A 60 4.70 3.67 -1.14
CA ALA A 60 4.10 4.97 -1.45
C ALA A 60 3.40 5.54 -0.21
N SER A 61 2.68 4.71 0.55
CA SER A 61 2.01 5.11 1.77
C SER A 61 2.98 5.60 2.84
N ALA A 62 4.08 4.87 3.08
CA ALA A 62 5.12 5.27 4.02
C ALA A 62 5.73 6.63 3.62
N LYS A 63 6.06 6.81 2.33
CA LYS A 63 6.59 8.09 1.80
C LYS A 63 5.63 9.26 2.01
N VAL A 64 4.34 9.05 1.75
CA VAL A 64 3.29 10.08 1.96
C VAL A 64 3.15 10.46 3.44
N LEU A 65 3.34 9.49 4.35
CA LEU A 65 3.30 9.73 5.79
C LEU A 65 4.63 10.24 6.37
N GLY A 66 5.70 10.25 5.58
CA GLY A 66 7.05 10.58 6.05
C GLY A 66 7.67 9.50 6.96
N GLU A 67 7.20 8.26 6.86
CA GLU A 67 7.72 7.11 7.60
C GLU A 67 8.74 6.32 6.77
N ASP A 68 9.58 5.51 7.44
CA ASP A 68 10.53 4.62 6.76
C ASP A 68 9.84 3.32 6.31
N PRO A 69 9.73 3.05 4.99
CA PRO A 69 9.12 1.82 4.49
C PRO A 69 9.89 0.54 4.85
N ALA A 70 11.16 0.62 5.27
CA ALA A 70 11.95 -0.53 5.70
C ALA A 70 11.77 -0.85 7.21
N ALA A 71 11.08 0.02 7.95
CA ALA A 71 10.78 -0.18 9.35
C ALA A 71 9.41 -0.82 9.56
N GLU A 72 9.23 -1.49 10.70
CA GLU A 72 7.90 -1.89 11.18
C GLU A 72 6.97 -0.66 11.27
N PRO A 73 5.71 -0.74 10.80
CA PRO A 73 5.00 -1.96 10.41
C PRO A 73 5.10 -2.30 8.90
N TRP A 74 5.90 -1.59 8.10
CA TRP A 74 5.87 -1.68 6.64
C TRP A 74 6.61 -2.88 6.05
N ASN A 75 7.73 -3.28 6.67
CA ASN A 75 8.58 -4.42 6.30
C ASN A 75 7.98 -5.76 6.74
#